data_AF-A0A8B6E6J5-F1
#
_entry.id   AF-A0A8B6E6J5-F1
#
_cell.length_a   1.000
_cell.length_b   1.000
_cell.length_c   1.000
_cell.angle_alpha   90.00
_cell.angle_beta   90.00
_cell.angle_gamma   90.00
#
_symmetry.space_group_name_H-M   'P 1'
#
loop_
_entity.id
_entity.type
_entity.pdbx_description
1 polymer ?
#
loop_
_entity_poly.entity_id
_entity_poly.type
_entity_poly.pdbx_seq_one_letter_code
_entity_poly.pdbx_strand_id
1 'polypeptide(L)'
;GVTLLRAAAKNHARVTVVCDPEDYNRVIDEMKSSSDKDTSLELRRKLAVKAFNHTAEYDRAISDYFRRQYSAGESQLTLRYGMNPHQKPAQLFTSMAQLPLKVVNGSPGFVNLCDALNGWQLVKELRKACNRPAATSFKHVSPAGAAVGGQGLSEADRKVCMVEDMDNLSPLAEAYARARGADRMSSFGDFIALSDTCDVQTAKIISREVSDGIIAPGYLPEALDILKKKKGGNYCVLQMDSEYEPSEMETRTLFGLQMEQKRNDAVINSDLMKNVVSNRKELTWPEGPKNDSEKLIHNFAHLPVDKFFNQYTTAEKGKGVHLMAKSKFDASGHVKIWHYTSGKCLHTINEVRTTLNVALNPEGTNFITTGDTTEINIYDEETKKKLNTLEPSDNRNKMDGHHFRVFAAIYHPEIPHVFLTGGWDNTVHYWDDRQPHSIRYLHGPHICGDALDIDPYNNHILTGSWRKKDVLQIWDFSSAEKIKDVPPDPMGHTQLYCCQWLGRDSILCGGSDLNLAKVVDRGTLSTIGQVTDLPQGVYCCDHDNNSSRPVMAIGSLKQIFLIKPEKRV
;
A
#
# COMPACT_ATOMS: atom_id res chain seq x y z
N GLY A 1 -29.47 10.40 39.67
CA GLY A 1 -29.19 9.28 38.74
C GLY A 1 -27.73 8.90 38.76
N VAL A 2 -26.88 9.58 37.98
CA VAL A 2 -25.46 9.26 37.79
C VAL A 2 -24.69 9.01 39.09
N THR A 3 -24.80 9.91 40.08
CA THR A 3 -24.13 9.76 41.38
C THR A 3 -24.49 8.45 42.09
N LEU A 4 -25.77 8.04 42.04
CA LEU A 4 -26.23 6.81 42.67
C LEU A 4 -25.64 5.58 41.97
N LEU A 5 -25.67 5.55 40.64
CA LEU A 5 -25.10 4.46 39.84
C LEU A 5 -23.60 4.29 40.11
N ARG A 6 -22.84 5.39 40.07
CA ARG A 6 -21.38 5.34 40.31
C ARG A 6 -21.03 4.94 41.74
N ALA A 7 -21.78 5.42 42.74
CA ALA A 7 -21.58 5.05 44.13
C ALA A 7 -21.87 3.56 44.38
N ALA A 8 -22.97 3.04 43.84
CA ALA A 8 -23.33 1.63 43.93
C ALA A 8 -22.32 0.73 43.20
N ALA A 9 -21.92 1.09 41.97
CA ALA A 9 -20.94 0.35 41.18
C ALA A 9 -19.54 0.33 41.83
N LYS A 10 -19.10 1.45 42.42
CA LYS A 10 -17.84 1.49 43.18
C LYS A 10 -17.87 0.50 44.35
N ASN A 11 -19.01 0.36 45.01
CA ASN A 11 -19.19 -0.52 46.16
C ASN A 11 -19.73 -1.93 45.79
N HIS A 12 -19.45 -2.42 44.58
CA HIS A 12 -19.91 -3.73 44.06
C HIS A 12 -19.44 -4.94 44.89
N ALA A 13 -18.46 -4.78 45.78
CA ALA A 13 -18.13 -5.82 46.75
C ALA A 13 -19.35 -6.22 47.60
N ARG A 14 -20.26 -5.26 47.86
CA ARG A 14 -21.46 -5.43 48.69
C ARG A 14 -22.77 -5.07 48.00
N VAL A 15 -22.80 -4.07 47.11
CA VAL A 15 -24.04 -3.50 46.57
C VAL A 15 -24.31 -3.99 45.15
N THR A 16 -25.54 -4.43 44.88
CA THR A 16 -26.02 -4.78 43.54
C THR A 16 -26.60 -3.56 42.85
N VAL A 17 -25.92 -3.09 41.80
CA VAL A 17 -26.36 -1.98 40.95
C VAL A 17 -27.07 -2.55 39.72
N VAL A 18 -28.20 -1.97 39.31
CA VAL A 18 -28.87 -2.34 38.05
C VAL A 18 -29.25 -1.07 37.29
N CYS A 19 -28.72 -0.92 36.08
CA CYS A 19 -28.96 0.25 35.21
C CYS A 19 -29.70 -0.09 33.92
N ASP A 20 -30.02 -1.38 33.70
CA ASP A 20 -30.72 -1.87 32.53
C ASP A 20 -31.86 -2.80 32.98
N PRO A 21 -33.13 -2.49 32.61
CA PRO A 21 -34.26 -3.34 32.93
C PRO A 21 -34.15 -4.81 32.48
N GLU A 22 -33.37 -5.10 31.43
CA GLU A 22 -33.18 -6.48 30.95
C GLU A 22 -32.47 -7.38 31.98
N ASP A 23 -31.74 -6.81 32.93
CA ASP A 23 -31.05 -7.57 33.98
C ASP A 23 -31.97 -7.91 35.18
N TYR A 24 -33.20 -7.38 35.26
CA TYR A 24 -34.07 -7.56 36.44
C TYR A 24 -34.37 -9.02 36.75
N ASN A 25 -34.82 -9.82 35.77
CA ASN A 25 -35.19 -11.21 36.00
C ASN A 25 -33.99 -12.04 36.47
N ARG A 26 -32.83 -11.83 35.83
CA ARG A 26 -31.58 -12.49 36.20
C ARG A 26 -31.19 -12.21 37.65
N VAL A 27 -31.28 -10.96 38.10
CA VAL A 27 -30.97 -10.57 39.49
C VAL A 27 -31.97 -11.19 40.46
N ILE A 28 -33.27 -11.15 40.14
CA ILE A 28 -34.34 -11.73 40.96
C ILE A 28 -34.14 -13.23 41.14
N ASP A 29 -33.86 -13.95 40.06
CA ASP A 29 -33.70 -15.40 40.07
C ASP A 29 -32.46 -15.83 40.88
N GLU A 30 -31.35 -15.08 40.79
CA GLU A 30 -30.15 -15.33 41.58
C GLU A 30 -30.39 -15.08 43.08
N MET A 31 -31.04 -13.97 43.43
CA MET A 31 -31.38 -13.69 44.84
C MET A 31 -32.37 -14.70 45.42
N LYS A 32 -33.31 -15.22 44.62
CA LYS A 32 -34.25 -16.27 45.06
C LYS A 32 -33.58 -17.62 45.28
N SER A 33 -32.58 -17.95 44.48
CA SER A 33 -31.87 -19.24 44.53
C SER A 33 -30.71 -19.24 45.53
N SER A 34 -30.20 -18.06 45.93
CA SER A 34 -29.14 -17.95 46.93
C SER A 34 -29.63 -18.14 48.37
N SER A 35 -28.82 -18.82 49.18
CA SER A 35 -29.10 -19.09 50.60
C SER A 35 -29.11 -17.82 51.48
N ASP A 36 -28.34 -16.79 51.12
CA ASP A 36 -28.25 -15.51 51.82
C ASP A 36 -29.24 -14.46 51.28
N LYS A 37 -30.04 -14.82 50.25
CA LYS A 37 -30.93 -13.93 49.50
C LYS A 37 -30.21 -12.73 48.88
N ASP A 38 -28.94 -12.90 48.53
CA ASP A 38 -28.11 -11.91 47.85
C ASP A 38 -27.59 -12.46 46.52
N THR A 39 -27.04 -11.56 45.70
CA THR A 39 -26.33 -11.88 44.46
C THR A 39 -24.89 -12.30 44.72
N SER A 40 -24.29 -13.01 43.78
CA SER A 40 -22.86 -13.32 43.82
C SER A 40 -21.98 -12.09 43.55
N LEU A 41 -20.75 -12.13 44.04
CA LEU A 41 -19.72 -11.13 43.71
C LEU A 41 -19.45 -11.06 42.19
N GLU A 42 -19.54 -12.19 41.49
CA GLU A 42 -19.33 -12.23 40.04
C GLU A 42 -20.42 -11.47 39.29
N LEU A 43 -21.70 -11.68 39.63
CA LEU A 43 -22.80 -10.91 39.06
C LEU A 43 -22.61 -9.41 39.34
N ARG A 44 -22.30 -9.04 40.58
CA ARG A 44 -22.08 -7.63 40.95
C ARG A 44 -20.95 -6.98 40.18
N ARG A 45 -19.84 -7.70 39.91
CA ARG A 45 -18.74 -7.21 39.06
C ARG A 45 -19.22 -6.90 37.64
N LYS A 46 -19.99 -7.81 37.02
CA LYS A 46 -20.54 -7.63 35.66
C LYS A 46 -21.50 -6.44 35.59
N LEU A 47 -22.38 -6.32 36.57
CA LEU A 47 -23.32 -5.19 36.67
C LEU A 47 -22.63 -3.85 36.93
N ALA A 48 -21.56 -3.84 37.73
CA ALA A 48 -20.76 -2.64 37.96
C ALA A 48 -20.06 -2.15 36.69
N VAL A 49 -19.52 -3.05 35.86
CA VAL A 49 -18.97 -2.71 34.54
C VAL A 49 -20.04 -2.07 33.67
N LYS A 50 -21.23 -2.68 33.58
CA LYS A 50 -22.35 -2.15 32.80
C LYS A 50 -22.78 -0.76 33.29
N ALA A 51 -22.85 -0.54 34.60
CA ALA A 51 -23.18 0.75 35.19
C ALA A 51 -22.14 1.84 34.87
N PHE A 52 -20.84 1.52 34.94
CA PHE A 52 -19.80 2.50 34.56
C PHE A 52 -19.83 2.81 33.08
N ASN A 53 -19.98 1.81 32.20
CA ASN A 53 -20.13 2.01 30.76
C ASN A 53 -21.34 2.91 30.44
N HIS A 54 -22.49 2.65 31.07
CA HIS A 54 -23.69 3.46 30.90
C HIS A 54 -23.46 4.93 31.27
N THR A 55 -22.80 5.19 32.41
CA THR A 55 -22.49 6.58 32.81
C THR A 55 -21.42 7.25 31.94
N ALA A 56 -20.45 6.48 31.43
CA ALA A 56 -19.43 7.00 30.52
C ALA A 56 -20.05 7.39 29.15
N GLU A 57 -20.95 6.57 28.62
CA GLU A 57 -21.70 6.89 27.40
C GLU A 57 -22.59 8.11 27.56
N TYR A 58 -23.23 8.25 28.72
CA TYR A 58 -24.06 9.40 29.06
C TYR A 58 -23.26 10.71 29.05
N ASP A 59 -22.13 10.76 29.75
CA ASP A 59 -21.27 11.96 29.79
C ASP A 59 -20.60 12.22 28.43
N ARG A 60 -20.28 11.16 27.66
CA ARG A 60 -19.78 11.30 26.29
C ARG A 60 -20.80 12.01 25.40
N ALA A 61 -22.09 11.64 25.48
CA ALA A 61 -23.16 12.28 24.71
C ALA A 61 -23.35 13.75 25.11
N ILE A 62 -23.31 14.06 26.42
CA ILE A 62 -23.36 15.44 26.92
C ILE A 62 -22.16 16.23 26.38
N SER A 63 -20.94 15.70 26.49
CA SER A 63 -19.74 16.41 26.04
C SER A 63 -19.77 16.68 24.52
N ASP A 64 -20.28 15.75 23.72
CA ASP A 64 -20.43 15.93 22.27
C ASP A 64 -21.47 17.00 21.93
N TYR A 65 -22.59 17.03 22.65
CA TYR A 65 -23.56 18.10 22.53
C TYR A 65 -22.95 19.46 22.86
N PHE A 66 -22.28 19.61 24.01
CA PHE A 66 -21.67 20.87 24.42
C PHE A 66 -20.58 21.34 23.44
N ARG A 67 -19.74 20.42 22.93
CA ARG A 67 -18.74 20.76 21.89
C ARG A 67 -19.41 21.34 20.64
N ARG A 68 -20.48 20.71 20.15
CA ARG A 68 -21.20 21.19 18.97
C ARG A 68 -21.95 22.51 19.20
N GLN A 69 -22.49 22.74 20.39
CA GLN A 69 -23.26 23.96 20.68
C GLN A 69 -22.37 25.17 21.00
N TYR A 70 -21.27 24.95 21.72
CA TYR A 70 -20.51 26.03 22.36
C TYR A 70 -19.05 26.11 21.94
N SER A 71 -18.53 25.14 21.17
CA SER A 71 -17.13 25.12 20.70
C SER A 71 -17.01 24.73 19.22
N ALA A 72 -18.04 25.02 18.43
CA ALA A 72 -18.02 24.85 16.99
C ALA A 72 -17.01 25.81 16.34
N GLY A 73 -16.13 25.29 15.49
CA GLY A 73 -15.01 26.02 14.90
C GLY A 73 -13.78 26.12 15.81
N GLU A 74 -13.87 25.69 17.07
CA GLU A 74 -12.77 25.72 18.04
C GLU A 74 -12.29 24.30 18.37
N SER A 75 -13.03 23.55 19.19
CA SER A 75 -12.71 22.16 19.56
C SER A 75 -13.47 21.12 18.72
N GLN A 76 -14.36 21.57 17.84
CA GLN A 76 -15.19 20.75 16.95
C GLN A 76 -15.32 21.40 15.57
N LEU A 77 -15.29 20.59 14.51
CA LEU A 77 -15.51 21.01 13.13
C LEU A 77 -16.54 20.11 12.46
N THR A 78 -17.63 20.71 11.99
CA THR A 78 -18.67 20.00 11.22
C THR A 78 -18.21 19.75 9.79
N LEU A 79 -18.39 18.53 9.29
CA LEU A 79 -18.01 18.12 7.95
C LEU A 79 -19.25 17.90 7.08
N ARG A 80 -19.12 18.13 5.77
CA ARG A 80 -20.23 17.99 4.81
C ARG A 80 -20.81 16.56 4.77
N TYR A 81 -19.94 15.56 4.90
CA TYR A 81 -20.24 14.12 4.94
C TYR A 81 -18.97 13.36 5.37
N GLY A 82 -19.10 12.05 5.64
CA GLY A 82 -18.02 11.14 6.00
C GLY A 82 -17.20 10.69 4.79
N MET A 83 -16.87 9.39 4.71
CA MET A 83 -16.08 8.86 3.59
C MET A 83 -16.78 9.05 2.23
N ASN A 84 -18.11 8.91 2.22
CA ASN A 84 -18.93 9.07 1.02
C ASN A 84 -20.10 10.05 1.24
N PRO A 85 -20.66 10.68 0.19
CA PRO A 85 -21.71 11.70 0.30
C PRO A 85 -22.98 11.28 1.07
N HIS A 86 -23.33 9.99 1.08
CA HIS A 86 -24.50 9.47 1.78
C HIS A 86 -24.29 9.29 3.30
N GLN A 87 -23.04 9.34 3.77
CA GLN A 87 -22.68 9.13 5.18
C GLN A 87 -22.72 10.48 5.92
N LYS A 88 -23.88 10.85 6.45
CA LYS A 88 -24.09 12.08 7.23
C LYS A 88 -24.78 11.75 8.55
N PRO A 89 -24.50 12.47 9.65
CA PRO A 89 -23.53 13.56 9.78
C PRO A 89 -22.07 13.07 9.90
N ALA A 90 -21.10 13.99 9.80
CA ALA A 90 -19.70 13.74 10.09
C ALA A 90 -19.05 14.96 10.76
N GLN A 91 -18.02 14.74 11.59
CA GLN A 91 -17.29 15.78 12.29
C GLN A 91 -15.84 15.38 12.58
N LEU A 92 -14.98 16.38 12.77
CA LEU A 92 -13.68 16.28 13.45
C LEU A 92 -13.82 16.96 14.82
N PHE A 93 -13.23 16.40 15.88
CA PHE A 93 -13.23 17.04 17.19
C PHE A 93 -12.02 16.63 18.02
N THR A 94 -11.77 17.36 19.10
CA THR A 94 -10.80 17.01 20.14
C THR A 94 -11.44 17.13 21.54
N SER A 95 -10.84 16.47 22.53
CA SER A 95 -11.14 16.66 23.95
C SER A 95 -10.34 17.82 24.58
N MET A 96 -9.37 18.38 23.87
CA MET A 96 -8.66 19.60 24.25
C MET A 96 -9.56 20.84 24.11
N ALA A 97 -9.09 21.98 24.65
CA ALA A 97 -9.82 23.24 24.53
C ALA A 97 -9.98 23.72 23.08
N GLN A 98 -9.00 23.46 22.21
CA GLN A 98 -9.00 23.86 20.80
C GLN A 98 -8.38 22.77 19.93
N LEU A 99 -8.83 22.68 18.68
CA LEU A 99 -8.15 21.88 17.66
C LEU A 99 -6.76 22.48 17.37
N PRO A 100 -5.71 21.67 17.20
CA PRO A 100 -4.41 22.15 16.74
C PRO A 100 -4.42 22.56 15.26
N LEU A 101 -5.53 22.28 14.57
CA LEU A 101 -5.77 22.56 13.17
C LEU A 101 -6.75 23.73 13.03
N LYS A 102 -6.36 24.76 12.28
CA LYS A 102 -7.19 25.91 11.93
C LYS A 102 -7.52 25.93 10.43
N VAL A 103 -8.78 26.17 10.09
CA VAL A 103 -9.19 26.43 8.70
C VAL A 103 -8.91 27.89 8.37
N VAL A 104 -7.99 28.14 7.44
CA VAL A 104 -7.60 29.50 7.00
C VAL A 104 -8.39 29.93 5.76
N ASN A 105 -8.77 28.99 4.90
CA ASN A 105 -9.62 29.23 3.74
C ASN A 105 -10.39 27.96 3.33
N GLY A 106 -11.55 28.13 2.71
CA GLY A 106 -12.38 27.04 2.22
C GLY A 106 -12.95 26.18 3.34
N SER A 107 -13.19 24.89 3.05
CA SER A 107 -13.71 23.93 4.03
C SER A 107 -13.17 22.52 3.75
N PRO A 108 -12.53 21.83 4.71
CA PRO A 108 -12.06 20.47 4.51
C PRO A 108 -13.22 19.45 4.49
N GLY A 109 -13.09 18.42 3.65
CA GLY A 109 -13.89 17.19 3.76
C GLY A 109 -13.26 16.13 4.67
N PHE A 110 -13.97 15.04 4.92
CA PHE A 110 -13.47 13.92 5.74
C PHE A 110 -12.17 13.32 5.18
N VAL A 111 -12.16 12.98 3.89
CA VAL A 111 -10.97 12.43 3.21
C VAL A 111 -9.82 13.43 3.20
N ASN A 112 -10.11 14.72 3.01
CA ASN A 112 -9.08 15.76 3.07
C ASN A 112 -8.38 15.81 4.42
N LEU A 113 -9.09 15.60 5.52
CA LEU A 113 -8.48 15.52 6.86
C LEU A 113 -7.64 14.26 7.03
N CYS A 114 -8.06 13.12 6.47
CA CYS A 114 -7.24 11.92 6.45
C CYS A 114 -5.92 12.17 5.72
N ASP A 115 -5.95 12.77 4.53
CA ASP A 115 -4.76 13.10 3.76
C ASP A 115 -3.89 14.14 4.50
N ALA A 116 -4.49 15.21 5.00
CA ALA A 116 -3.79 16.30 5.68
C ALA A 116 -3.05 15.84 6.94
N LEU A 117 -3.71 15.05 7.80
CA LEU A 117 -3.13 14.62 9.08
C LEU A 117 -2.01 13.58 8.90
N ASN A 118 -2.11 12.71 7.87
CA ASN A 118 -1.04 11.78 7.54
C ASN A 118 0.13 12.50 6.84
N GLY A 119 -0.16 13.40 5.90
CA GLY A 119 0.85 14.22 5.23
C GLY A 119 1.61 15.12 6.20
N TRP A 120 0.91 15.72 7.17
CA TRP A 120 1.51 16.55 8.22
C TRP A 120 2.55 15.80 9.06
N GLN A 121 2.21 14.61 9.55
CA GLN A 121 3.13 13.79 10.34
C GLN A 121 4.37 13.44 9.52
N LEU A 122 4.18 13.04 8.26
CA LEU A 122 5.28 12.69 7.36
C LEU A 122 6.26 13.86 7.16
N VAL A 123 5.77 15.07 6.88
CA VAL A 123 6.67 16.23 6.66
C VAL A 123 7.31 16.72 7.96
N LYS A 124 6.61 16.62 9.10
CA LYS A 124 7.17 16.93 10.44
C LYS A 124 8.34 15.99 10.77
N GLU A 125 8.17 14.69 10.54
CA GLU A 125 9.21 13.69 10.76
C GLU A 125 10.38 13.85 9.78
N LEU A 126 10.12 14.08 8.49
CA LEU A 126 11.15 14.36 7.49
C LEU A 126 11.99 15.58 7.87
N ARG A 127 11.32 16.67 8.26
CA ARG A 127 11.99 17.92 8.66
C ARG A 127 12.89 17.71 9.87
N LYS A 128 12.44 16.93 10.85
CA LYS A 128 13.19 16.58 12.07
C LYS A 128 14.37 15.65 11.77
N ALA A 129 14.15 14.60 10.98
CA ALA A 129 15.17 13.59 10.68
C ALA A 129 16.26 14.11 9.72
N CYS A 130 15.87 14.94 8.76
CA CYS A 130 16.78 15.39 7.69
C CYS A 130 17.31 16.81 7.91
N ASN A 131 16.75 17.55 8.87
CA ASN A 131 17.02 18.96 9.10
C ASN A 131 16.87 19.85 7.83
N ARG A 132 15.86 19.56 7.00
CA ARG A 132 15.62 20.27 5.73
C ARG A 132 14.12 20.46 5.49
N PRO A 133 13.69 21.56 4.85
CA PRO A 133 12.29 21.74 4.46
C PRO A 133 11.78 20.56 3.65
N ALA A 134 10.58 20.10 3.97
CA ALA A 134 9.96 18.90 3.46
C ALA A 134 8.54 19.18 2.95
N ALA A 135 8.14 18.46 1.93
CA ALA A 135 6.82 18.54 1.34
C ALA A 135 6.34 17.17 0.90
N THR A 136 5.02 17.02 0.81
CA THR A 136 4.39 15.82 0.28
C THR A 136 3.12 16.16 -0.52
N SER A 137 2.85 15.32 -1.51
CA SER A 137 1.62 15.25 -2.28
C SER A 137 0.89 13.97 -1.88
N PHE A 138 -0.28 14.08 -1.24
CA PHE A 138 -1.10 12.94 -0.81
C PHE A 138 -2.31 12.71 -1.70
N LYS A 139 -2.63 11.44 -1.95
CA LYS A 139 -3.87 11.01 -2.60
C LYS A 139 -4.34 9.70 -1.99
N HIS A 140 -5.62 9.63 -1.62
CA HIS A 140 -6.23 8.42 -1.04
C HIS A 140 -5.45 7.86 0.17
N VAL A 141 -5.07 8.74 1.10
CA VAL A 141 -4.38 8.44 2.36
C VAL A 141 -3.00 7.80 2.14
N SER A 142 -2.39 8.04 0.98
CA SER A 142 -1.04 7.61 0.65
C SER A 142 -0.27 8.75 -0.05
N PRO A 143 1.06 8.88 0.16
CA PRO A 143 1.84 9.85 -0.57
C PRO A 143 1.97 9.42 -2.04
N ALA A 144 1.48 10.24 -2.96
CA ALA A 144 1.87 10.17 -4.38
C ALA A 144 3.36 10.54 -4.53
N GLY A 145 3.86 11.42 -3.66
CA GLY A 145 5.28 11.63 -3.47
C GLY A 145 5.61 12.46 -2.23
N ALA A 146 6.86 12.39 -1.80
CA ALA A 146 7.40 13.15 -0.69
C ALA A 146 8.87 13.45 -0.94
N ALA A 147 9.33 14.62 -0.52
CA ALA A 147 10.72 15.01 -0.68
C ALA A 147 11.11 16.07 0.36
N VAL A 148 12.42 16.21 0.52
CA VAL A 148 13.03 17.41 1.12
C VAL A 148 13.60 18.30 0.03
N GLY A 149 13.95 19.54 0.37
CA GLY A 149 14.60 20.45 -0.56
C GLY A 149 15.86 21.14 -0.01
N GLY A 150 16.35 22.11 -0.79
CA GLY A 150 17.61 22.82 -0.57
C GLY A 150 18.81 22.13 -1.21
N GLN A 151 18.62 21.10 -2.04
CA GLN A 151 19.68 20.44 -2.79
C GLN A 151 19.94 21.17 -4.11
N GLY A 152 18.99 21.99 -4.56
CA GLY A 152 18.92 22.48 -5.93
C GLY A 152 18.35 21.41 -6.85
N LEU A 153 17.59 21.86 -7.85
CA LEU A 153 17.11 21.01 -8.94
C LEU A 153 18.05 21.18 -10.15
N SER A 154 18.51 20.06 -10.71
CA SER A 154 19.21 20.08 -12.00
C SER A 154 18.30 20.64 -13.09
N GLU A 155 18.86 21.11 -14.22
CA GLU A 155 18.03 21.59 -15.33
C GLU A 155 17.05 20.50 -15.83
N ALA A 156 17.50 19.24 -15.86
CA ALA A 156 16.67 18.10 -16.18
C ALA A 156 15.56 17.88 -15.14
N ASP A 157 15.88 17.94 -13.85
CA ASP A 157 14.89 17.77 -12.77
C ASP A 157 13.83 18.87 -12.82
N ARG A 158 14.22 20.12 -13.13
CA ARG A 158 13.26 21.23 -13.26
C ARG A 158 12.27 20.98 -14.39
N LYS A 159 12.73 20.47 -15.54
CA LYS A 159 11.88 20.07 -16.67
C LYS A 159 10.95 18.91 -16.31
N VAL A 160 11.47 17.87 -15.64
CA VAL A 160 10.67 16.72 -15.21
C VAL A 160 9.59 17.13 -14.20
N CYS A 161 9.95 18.00 -13.25
CA CYS A 161 9.02 18.52 -12.25
C CYS A 161 8.14 19.67 -12.77
N MET A 162 8.30 20.07 -14.04
CA MET A 162 7.57 21.15 -14.71
C MET A 162 7.64 22.50 -13.97
N VAL A 163 8.86 22.88 -13.60
CA VAL A 163 9.21 24.14 -12.90
C VAL A 163 10.43 24.82 -13.52
N GLU A 164 10.77 24.49 -14.77
CA GLU A 164 11.87 25.08 -15.53
C GLU A 164 11.68 26.57 -15.80
N ASP A 165 10.45 27.05 -15.80
CA ASP A 165 10.07 28.44 -16.03
C ASP A 165 10.20 29.33 -14.78
N MET A 166 10.50 28.74 -13.62
CA MET A 166 10.51 29.43 -12.33
C MET A 166 11.92 29.59 -11.76
N ASP A 167 12.48 30.79 -11.80
CA ASP A 167 13.79 31.10 -11.22
C ASP A 167 13.80 31.13 -9.69
N ASN A 168 14.95 30.77 -9.11
CA ASN A 168 15.23 30.88 -7.66
C ASN A 168 14.20 30.17 -6.77
N LEU A 169 13.93 28.89 -7.05
CA LEU A 169 13.12 28.04 -6.19
C LEU A 169 13.68 28.03 -4.76
N SER A 170 12.83 28.32 -3.78
CA SER A 170 13.18 28.15 -2.38
C SER A 170 13.37 26.66 -2.05
N PRO A 171 14.03 26.31 -0.93
CA PRO A 171 14.12 24.92 -0.49
C PRO A 171 12.76 24.24 -0.33
N LEU A 172 11.73 24.94 0.13
CA LEU A 172 10.39 24.38 0.28
C LEU A 172 9.68 24.19 -1.08
N ALA A 173 9.86 25.15 -2.00
CA ALA A 173 9.33 25.04 -3.36
C ALA A 173 10.00 23.89 -4.12
N GLU A 174 11.30 23.69 -3.95
CA GLU A 174 12.02 22.52 -4.45
C GLU A 174 11.43 21.22 -3.88
N ALA A 175 11.24 21.15 -2.56
CA ALA A 175 10.69 19.96 -1.92
C ALA A 175 9.32 19.59 -2.52
N TYR A 176 8.45 20.59 -2.70
CA TYR A 176 7.12 20.36 -3.28
C TYR A 176 7.18 20.00 -4.77
N ALA A 177 8.05 20.65 -5.55
CA ALA A 177 8.26 20.31 -6.96
C ALA A 177 8.68 18.85 -7.12
N ARG A 178 9.62 18.37 -6.30
CA ARG A 178 10.05 16.96 -6.26
C ARG A 178 8.92 16.03 -5.81
N ALA A 179 8.21 16.38 -4.73
CA ALA A 179 7.12 15.57 -4.19
C ALA A 179 5.98 15.37 -5.21
N ARG A 180 5.58 16.43 -5.90
CA ARG A 180 4.56 16.36 -6.96
C ARG A 180 5.08 15.71 -8.24
N GLY A 181 6.35 15.96 -8.56
CA GLY A 181 7.03 15.43 -9.75
C GLY A 181 7.29 13.92 -9.70
N ALA A 182 7.21 13.30 -8.52
CA ALA A 182 7.35 11.85 -8.36
C ALA A 182 6.32 11.07 -9.19
N ASP A 183 5.06 11.51 -9.14
CA ASP A 183 3.97 11.02 -9.98
C ASP A 183 2.93 12.14 -10.14
N ARG A 184 2.96 12.78 -11.32
CA ARG A 184 2.04 13.88 -11.64
C ARG A 184 0.60 13.42 -11.81
N MET A 185 0.38 12.19 -12.29
CA MET A 185 -0.97 11.66 -12.51
C MET A 185 -1.65 11.38 -11.17
N SER A 186 -0.96 10.70 -10.26
CA SER A 186 -1.46 10.44 -8.90
C SER A 186 -1.60 11.72 -8.08
N SER A 187 -0.76 12.73 -8.34
CA SER A 187 -0.86 14.05 -7.68
C SER A 187 -2.00 14.94 -8.21
N PHE A 188 -2.79 14.48 -9.18
CA PHE A 188 -3.94 15.23 -9.67
C PHE A 188 -5.02 15.35 -8.58
N GLY A 189 -5.24 16.56 -8.09
CA GLY A 189 -6.12 16.79 -6.94
C GLY A 189 -5.53 16.26 -5.64
N ASP A 190 -4.22 16.40 -5.45
CA ASP A 190 -3.53 16.03 -4.21
C ASP A 190 -3.96 16.88 -3.00
N PHE A 191 -3.69 16.38 -1.80
CA PHE A 191 -3.63 17.19 -0.59
C PHE A 191 -2.17 17.38 -0.19
N ILE A 192 -1.74 18.64 -0.10
CA ILE A 192 -0.35 19.00 0.10
C ILE A 192 -0.08 19.13 1.59
N ALA A 193 1.06 18.64 2.09
CA ALA A 193 1.57 19.04 3.40
C ALA A 193 2.97 19.63 3.27
N LEU A 194 3.26 20.68 4.04
CA LEU A 194 4.53 21.40 4.09
C LEU A 194 5.04 21.46 5.53
N SER A 195 6.32 21.18 5.75
CA SER A 195 6.91 21.24 7.11
C SER A 195 7.22 22.66 7.60
N ASP A 196 7.32 23.61 6.68
CA ASP A 196 7.74 24.99 6.95
C ASP A 196 6.69 25.97 6.41
N THR A 197 6.78 27.25 6.81
CA THR A 197 5.86 28.31 6.37
C THR A 197 5.83 28.39 4.85
N CYS A 198 4.64 28.31 4.26
CA CYS A 198 4.47 28.36 2.81
C CYS A 198 4.89 29.73 2.27
N ASP A 199 5.87 29.73 1.36
CA ASP A 199 6.38 30.91 0.69
C ASP A 199 5.72 31.16 -0.68
N VAL A 200 6.02 32.31 -1.27
CA VAL A 200 5.44 32.74 -2.56
C VAL A 200 5.82 31.80 -3.70
N GLN A 201 7.04 31.26 -3.72
CA GLN A 201 7.48 30.37 -4.80
C GLN A 201 6.72 29.05 -4.75
N THR A 202 6.57 28.47 -3.56
CA THR A 202 5.78 27.27 -3.34
C THR A 202 4.32 27.50 -3.72
N ALA A 203 3.72 28.62 -3.28
CA ALA A 203 2.36 28.99 -3.63
C ALA A 203 2.16 29.19 -5.14
N LYS A 204 3.14 29.73 -5.86
CA LYS A 204 3.09 29.89 -7.32
C LYS A 204 3.06 28.53 -8.04
N ILE A 205 3.88 27.56 -7.63
CA ILE A 205 3.82 26.18 -8.17
C ILE A 205 2.42 25.60 -7.93
N ILE A 206 1.92 25.70 -6.70
CA ILE A 206 0.60 25.18 -6.33
C ILE A 206 -0.51 25.87 -7.14
N SER A 207 -0.41 27.18 -7.37
CA SER A 207 -1.45 28.00 -7.99
C SER A 207 -1.89 27.49 -9.37
N ARG A 208 -0.94 27.04 -10.19
CA ARG A 208 -1.16 26.55 -11.55
C ARG A 208 -1.55 25.07 -11.64
N GLU A 209 -1.45 24.34 -10.54
CA GLU A 209 -1.66 22.90 -10.48
C GLU A 209 -3.06 22.50 -9.99
N VAL A 210 -3.58 21.35 -10.41
CA VAL A 210 -4.83 20.83 -9.82
C VAL A 210 -4.52 20.16 -8.49
N SER A 211 -5.07 20.71 -7.41
CA SER A 211 -4.87 20.27 -6.03
C SER A 211 -6.17 20.45 -5.24
N ASP A 212 -6.41 19.61 -4.23
CA ASP A 212 -7.59 19.61 -3.37
C ASP A 212 -7.43 20.47 -2.11
N GLY A 213 -6.22 20.60 -1.57
CA GLY A 213 -5.95 21.45 -0.43
C GLY A 213 -4.50 21.41 0.03
N ILE A 214 -4.20 22.17 1.08
CA ILE A 214 -2.86 22.28 1.66
C ILE A 214 -2.93 22.40 3.19
N ILE A 215 -1.95 21.82 3.89
CA ILE A 215 -1.67 22.01 5.30
C ILE A 215 -0.21 22.44 5.53
N ALA A 216 0.02 23.42 6.40
CA ALA A 216 1.36 23.95 6.73
C ALA A 216 1.37 24.54 8.17
N PRO A 217 2.54 24.80 8.80
CA PRO A 217 2.59 25.49 10.09
C PRO A 217 2.16 26.96 10.00
N GLY A 218 2.25 27.55 8.80
CA GLY A 218 1.85 28.92 8.52
C GLY A 218 2.02 29.27 7.04
N TYR A 219 1.62 30.49 6.69
CA TYR A 219 1.65 31.01 5.32
C TYR A 219 2.13 32.47 5.33
N LEU A 220 3.03 32.84 4.40
CA LEU A 220 3.28 34.25 4.15
C LEU A 220 2.02 34.93 3.60
N PRO A 221 1.74 36.21 3.91
CA PRO A 221 0.53 36.89 3.46
C PRO A 221 0.33 36.81 1.93
N GLU A 222 1.39 37.05 1.15
CA GLU A 222 1.33 37.03 -0.31
C GLU A 222 1.13 35.61 -0.85
N ALA A 223 1.70 34.61 -0.18
CA ALA A 223 1.50 33.20 -0.52
C ALA A 223 0.04 32.79 -0.27
N LEU A 224 -0.54 33.21 0.86
CA LEU A 224 -1.93 32.95 1.19
C LEU A 224 -2.89 33.59 0.18
N ASP A 225 -2.62 34.83 -0.23
CA ASP A 225 -3.43 35.53 -1.26
C ASP A 225 -3.42 34.81 -2.61
N ILE A 226 -2.31 34.19 -2.99
CA ILE A 226 -2.21 33.35 -4.19
C ILE A 226 -3.07 32.09 -4.03
N LEU A 227 -2.91 31.36 -2.90
CA LEU A 227 -3.60 30.09 -2.66
C LEU A 227 -5.12 30.27 -2.56
N LYS A 228 -5.59 31.35 -1.92
CA LYS A 228 -7.02 31.66 -1.77
C LYS A 228 -7.75 31.82 -3.11
N LYS A 229 -7.07 32.21 -4.18
CA LYS A 229 -7.68 32.38 -5.51
C LYS A 229 -8.06 31.05 -6.18
N LYS A 230 -7.43 29.93 -5.78
CA LYS A 230 -7.69 28.62 -6.37
C LYS A 230 -9.12 28.15 -6.10
N LYS A 231 -9.64 27.31 -6.99
CA LYS A 231 -11.01 26.76 -6.92
C LYS A 231 -12.08 27.83 -6.69
N GLY A 232 -11.95 28.97 -7.37
CA GLY A 232 -12.89 30.08 -7.28
C GLY A 232 -13.06 30.65 -5.87
N GLY A 233 -11.97 30.73 -5.09
CA GLY A 233 -12.03 31.21 -3.70
C GLY A 233 -12.11 30.09 -2.65
N ASN A 234 -12.45 28.87 -3.04
CA ASN A 234 -12.83 27.79 -2.12
C ASN A 234 -11.74 26.74 -1.88
N TYR A 235 -10.49 27.00 -2.29
CA TYR A 235 -9.38 26.08 -2.05
C TYR A 235 -9.14 25.91 -0.55
N CYS A 236 -9.02 24.66 -0.11
CA CYS A 236 -8.88 24.31 1.30
C CYS A 236 -7.46 24.62 1.78
N VAL A 237 -7.33 25.55 2.73
CA VAL A 237 -6.04 25.93 3.33
C VAL A 237 -6.13 25.73 4.84
N LEU A 238 -5.27 24.86 5.37
CA LEU A 238 -5.25 24.47 6.78
C LEU A 238 -3.93 24.89 7.43
N GLN A 239 -4.00 25.49 8.62
CA GLN A 239 -2.81 25.76 9.43
C GLN A 239 -2.75 24.78 10.59
N MET A 240 -1.58 24.17 10.81
CA MET A 240 -1.34 23.24 11.91
C MET A 240 -0.40 23.87 12.95
N ASP A 241 -0.69 23.66 14.23
CA ASP A 241 0.24 23.95 15.32
C ASP A 241 1.44 22.99 15.26
N SER A 242 2.66 23.54 15.13
CA SER A 242 3.87 22.74 15.03
C SER A 242 4.22 21.99 16.31
N GLU A 243 3.80 22.55 17.45
CA GLU A 243 4.12 22.05 18.79
C GLU A 243 3.14 20.99 19.28
N TYR A 244 2.03 20.77 18.56
CA TYR A 244 1.08 19.74 18.90
C TYR A 244 1.69 18.34 18.76
N GLU A 245 1.50 17.53 19.80
CA GLU A 245 1.79 16.10 19.84
C GLU A 245 0.51 15.32 20.19
N PRO A 246 0.19 14.24 19.46
CA PRO A 246 -1.01 13.43 19.72
C PRO A 246 -0.86 12.54 20.96
N SER A 247 -1.99 12.02 21.46
CA SER A 247 -1.98 11.01 22.52
C SER A 247 -1.27 9.73 22.08
N GLU A 248 -0.66 9.01 23.03
CA GLU A 248 0.01 7.74 22.76
C GLU A 248 -0.97 6.64 22.32
N MET A 249 -2.20 6.66 22.83
CA MET A 249 -3.25 5.71 22.46
C MET A 249 -4.13 6.27 21.35
N GLU A 250 -4.50 5.41 20.40
CA GLU A 250 -5.49 5.68 19.37
C GLU A 250 -6.59 4.61 19.40
N THR A 251 -7.81 5.01 19.03
CA THR A 251 -8.96 4.11 18.92
C THR A 251 -9.60 4.25 17.55
N ARG A 252 -9.99 3.13 16.95
CA ARG A 252 -10.80 3.10 15.72
C ARG A 252 -12.01 2.20 15.89
N THR A 253 -13.10 2.56 15.23
CA THR A 253 -14.31 1.73 15.18
C THR A 253 -14.33 0.89 13.91
N LEU A 254 -14.44 -0.43 14.05
CA LEU A 254 -14.60 -1.37 12.94
C LEU A 254 -15.82 -2.25 13.21
N PHE A 255 -16.80 -2.20 12.31
CA PHE A 255 -18.07 -2.94 12.43
C PHE A 255 -18.76 -2.78 13.81
N GLY A 256 -18.76 -1.56 14.36
CA GLY A 256 -19.37 -1.24 15.65
C GLY A 256 -18.55 -1.64 16.87
N LEU A 257 -17.44 -2.36 16.69
CA LEU A 257 -16.48 -2.70 17.75
C LEU A 257 -15.36 -1.65 17.81
N GLN A 258 -14.77 -1.47 19.00
CA GLN A 258 -13.63 -0.57 19.18
C GLN A 258 -12.33 -1.37 19.20
N MET A 259 -11.35 -0.91 18.42
CA MET A 259 -9.98 -1.38 18.45
C MET A 259 -9.10 -0.25 18.99
N GLU A 260 -8.36 -0.51 20.05
CA GLU A 260 -7.48 0.45 20.71
C GLU A 260 -6.03 -0.06 20.68
N GLN A 261 -5.09 0.82 20.37
CA GLN A 261 -3.66 0.50 20.30
C GLN A 261 -2.80 1.71 20.64
N LYS A 262 -1.52 1.46 20.96
CA LYS A 262 -0.51 2.53 20.92
C LYS A 262 -0.32 2.99 19.47
N ARG A 263 -0.27 4.29 19.22
CA ARG A 263 0.06 4.84 17.90
C ARG A 263 1.48 4.43 17.50
N ASN A 264 1.76 4.46 16.20
CA ASN A 264 3.13 4.29 15.73
C ASN A 264 3.93 5.57 16.01
N ASP A 265 4.79 5.52 17.02
CA ASP A 265 5.70 6.59 17.44
C ASP A 265 7.17 6.23 17.21
N ALA A 266 7.45 5.22 16.36
CA ALA A 266 8.81 4.81 16.05
C ALA A 266 9.61 5.98 15.45
N VAL A 267 10.71 6.34 16.12
CA VAL A 267 11.56 7.45 15.68
C VAL A 267 12.46 6.97 14.54
N ILE A 268 12.28 7.56 13.36
CA ILE A 268 13.14 7.31 12.21
C ILE A 268 14.34 8.27 12.25
N ASN A 269 15.51 7.74 12.58
CA ASN A 269 16.77 8.48 12.61
C ASN A 269 17.93 7.58 12.15
N SER A 270 19.17 8.11 12.20
CA SER A 270 20.36 7.37 11.75
C SER A 270 20.68 6.15 12.63
N ASP A 271 20.16 6.07 13.86
CA ASP A 271 20.37 4.91 14.74
C ASP A 271 19.70 3.64 14.19
N LEU A 272 18.56 3.78 13.51
CA LEU A 272 17.85 2.67 12.87
C LEU A 272 18.71 1.97 11.80
N MET A 273 19.72 2.66 11.29
CA MET A 273 20.60 2.19 10.22
C MET A 273 21.90 1.53 10.73
N LYS A 274 22.10 1.42 12.05
CA LYS A 274 23.34 0.88 12.64
C LYS A 274 23.51 -0.62 12.43
N ASN A 275 22.41 -1.38 12.32
CA ASN A 275 22.46 -2.83 12.16
C ASN A 275 22.61 -3.24 10.68
N VAL A 276 23.80 -3.04 10.12
CA VAL A 276 24.12 -3.48 8.76
C VAL A 276 24.43 -4.98 8.77
N VAL A 277 23.47 -5.81 8.37
CA VAL A 277 23.61 -7.28 8.34
C VAL A 277 24.38 -7.79 7.11
N SER A 278 24.58 -6.94 6.09
CA SER A 278 25.38 -7.31 4.92
C SER A 278 26.87 -7.40 5.26
N ASN A 279 27.65 -8.09 4.41
CA ASN A 279 29.11 -8.13 4.52
C ASN A 279 29.77 -6.78 4.22
N ARG A 280 29.08 -5.90 3.49
CA ARG A 280 29.56 -4.55 3.15
C ARG A 280 29.08 -3.57 4.22
N LYS A 281 29.89 -3.38 5.26
CA LYS A 281 29.58 -2.49 6.38
C LYS A 281 29.56 -1.01 6.00
N GLU A 282 30.29 -0.63 4.95
CA GLU A 282 30.31 0.73 4.42
C GLU A 282 29.29 0.90 3.28
N LEU A 283 28.25 1.70 3.55
CA LEU A 283 27.29 2.15 2.55
C LEU A 283 27.92 3.28 1.70
N THR A 284 28.72 2.92 0.71
CA THR A 284 29.28 3.88 -0.27
C THR A 284 28.38 4.02 -1.49
N TRP A 285 27.96 5.23 -1.80
CA TRP A 285 27.10 5.57 -2.95
C TRP A 285 27.95 6.16 -4.11
N PRO A 286 27.68 5.84 -5.39
CA PRO A 286 28.54 6.20 -6.52
C PRO A 286 28.67 7.71 -6.80
N GLU A 287 27.63 8.48 -6.49
CA GLU A 287 27.60 9.96 -6.49
C GLU A 287 26.99 10.44 -5.17
N GLY A 288 27.62 10.02 -4.06
CA GLY A 288 26.90 9.82 -2.81
C GLY A 288 26.42 11.06 -2.05
N PRO A 289 25.37 10.87 -1.22
CA PRO A 289 24.99 11.83 -0.20
C PRO A 289 26.12 12.08 0.80
N LYS A 290 26.38 13.36 1.11
CA LYS A 290 27.55 13.80 1.90
C LYS A 290 27.31 13.74 3.42
N ASN A 291 26.08 13.48 3.88
CA ASN A 291 25.72 13.50 5.30
C ASN A 291 24.61 12.47 5.66
N ASP A 292 24.47 12.18 6.96
CA ASP A 292 23.55 11.15 7.48
C ASP A 292 22.06 11.46 7.18
N SER A 293 21.71 12.74 7.05
CA SER A 293 20.39 13.20 6.61
C SER A 293 20.02 12.71 5.22
N GLU A 294 20.95 12.66 4.29
CA GLU A 294 20.68 12.22 2.91
C GLU A 294 20.68 10.68 2.76
N LYS A 295 21.34 9.94 3.65
CA LYS A 295 21.17 8.47 3.79
C LYS A 295 19.77 8.10 4.29
N LEU A 296 19.19 8.94 5.15
CA LEU A 296 17.81 8.83 5.63
C LEU A 296 16.79 9.09 4.51
N ILE A 297 16.98 10.15 3.71
CA ILE A 297 16.07 10.55 2.61
C ILE A 297 15.89 9.44 1.55
N HIS A 298 16.97 8.73 1.21
CA HIS A 298 16.89 7.61 0.27
C HIS A 298 16.09 6.40 0.78
N ASN A 299 15.91 6.27 2.10
CA ASN A 299 15.04 5.27 2.73
C ASN A 299 13.67 5.81 3.11
N PHE A 300 13.49 7.13 3.23
CA PHE A 300 12.16 7.77 3.32
C PHE A 300 11.35 7.63 2.03
N ALA A 301 12.00 7.31 0.91
CA ALA A 301 11.35 6.71 -0.25
C ALA A 301 10.92 5.26 0.06
N HIS A 302 10.03 5.09 1.04
CA HIS A 302 9.37 3.82 1.33
C HIS A 302 8.33 3.53 0.24
N LEU A 303 8.84 3.18 -0.94
CA LEU A 303 8.07 2.61 -2.03
C LEU A 303 8.01 1.09 -1.81
N PRO A 304 6.84 0.46 -2.06
CA PRO A 304 6.70 -0.99 -1.97
C PRO A 304 7.77 -1.68 -2.83
N VAL A 305 8.35 -2.74 -2.27
CA VAL A 305 9.35 -3.58 -2.94
C VAL A 305 8.58 -4.76 -3.51
N ASP A 306 8.29 -4.73 -4.81
CA ASP A 306 7.29 -5.64 -5.39
C ASP A 306 7.86 -6.85 -6.17
N LYS A 307 9.18 -6.97 -6.40
CA LYS A 307 9.73 -8.20 -7.04
C LYS A 307 11.23 -8.44 -6.78
N PHE A 308 11.58 -9.71 -6.58
CA PHE A 308 12.92 -10.29 -6.78
C PHE A 308 12.87 -11.15 -8.04
N PHE A 309 13.93 -11.14 -8.84
CA PHE A 309 14.08 -12.11 -9.93
C PHE A 309 15.12 -13.15 -9.54
N ASN A 310 14.78 -14.42 -9.71
CA ASN A 310 15.71 -15.50 -9.98
C ASN A 310 15.27 -16.25 -11.24
N GLN A 311 15.35 -15.61 -12.42
CA GLN A 311 15.35 -16.37 -13.67
C GLN A 311 16.80 -16.77 -13.98
N TYR A 312 17.10 -18.06 -13.82
CA TYR A 312 18.27 -18.69 -14.41
C TYR A 312 17.95 -19.02 -15.86
N THR A 313 18.73 -18.49 -16.80
CA THR A 313 18.80 -19.05 -18.15
C THR A 313 20.19 -19.63 -18.40
N THR A 314 20.13 -20.87 -18.88
CA THR A 314 21.11 -21.69 -19.59
C THR A 314 22.53 -21.89 -19.02
N ALA A 315 22.77 -23.17 -18.71
CA ALA A 315 24.08 -23.77 -18.65
C ALA A 315 24.77 -23.66 -20.03
N GLU A 316 25.82 -22.85 -20.15
CA GLU A 316 27.18 -23.30 -20.52
C GLU A 316 28.19 -22.13 -20.54
N LYS A 317 29.32 -22.35 -19.85
CA LYS A 317 30.65 -21.72 -20.01
C LYS A 317 30.80 -20.21 -19.68
N GLY A 318 30.88 -19.93 -18.38
CA GLY A 318 32.06 -19.24 -17.85
C GLY A 318 32.04 -17.72 -17.70
N LYS A 319 30.97 -17.01 -18.06
CA LYS A 319 30.78 -15.58 -17.72
C LYS A 319 29.29 -15.28 -17.47
N GLY A 320 28.80 -15.60 -16.28
CA GLY A 320 27.41 -15.31 -15.90
C GLY A 320 27.16 -13.81 -15.77
N VAL A 321 26.47 -13.22 -16.74
CA VAL A 321 25.82 -11.91 -16.58
C VAL A 321 24.44 -12.19 -16.02
N HIS A 322 24.29 -12.00 -14.73
CA HIS A 322 23.02 -12.20 -14.04
C HIS A 322 22.21 -10.90 -14.11
N LEU A 323 21.18 -10.89 -14.95
CA LEU A 323 20.31 -9.75 -15.22
C LEU A 323 19.08 -9.82 -14.30
N MET A 324 18.83 -8.75 -13.54
CA MET A 324 17.58 -8.56 -12.81
C MET A 324 16.86 -7.35 -13.42
N ALA A 325 15.73 -7.57 -14.10
CA ALA A 325 14.93 -6.51 -14.71
C ALA A 325 13.79 -6.08 -13.77
N LYS A 326 14.06 -5.16 -12.84
CA LYS A 326 13.05 -4.60 -11.95
C LYS A 326 12.10 -3.68 -12.72
N SER A 327 10.83 -4.05 -12.87
CA SER A 327 9.74 -3.06 -12.90
C SER A 327 9.42 -2.70 -11.46
N LYS A 328 9.44 -1.41 -11.15
CA LYS A 328 8.92 -0.90 -9.89
C LYS A 328 7.44 -0.62 -10.15
N PHE A 329 6.55 -0.86 -9.18
CA PHE A 329 5.26 -0.16 -9.12
C PHE A 329 5.53 1.33 -8.82
N ASP A 330 6.28 1.99 -9.69
CA ASP A 330 6.15 3.42 -9.87
C ASP A 330 5.33 3.59 -11.15
N ALA A 331 4.35 4.49 -11.12
CA ALA A 331 3.61 4.87 -12.31
C ALA A 331 4.49 5.63 -13.33
N SER A 332 5.82 5.50 -13.26
CA SER A 332 6.79 6.18 -14.11
C SER A 332 7.32 5.34 -15.27
N GLY A 333 6.89 4.07 -15.40
CA GLY A 333 7.20 3.24 -16.57
C GLY A 333 8.67 2.85 -16.71
N HIS A 334 9.41 2.82 -15.60
CA HIS A 334 10.83 2.50 -15.62
C HIS A 334 11.09 1.00 -15.53
N VAL A 335 11.73 0.43 -16.56
CA VAL A 335 12.28 -0.93 -16.54
C VAL A 335 13.78 -0.83 -16.29
N LYS A 336 14.21 -1.27 -15.10
CA LYS A 336 15.61 -1.16 -14.68
C LYS A 336 16.29 -2.51 -14.69
N ILE A 337 17.45 -2.56 -15.32
CA ILE A 337 18.26 -3.78 -15.42
C ILE A 337 19.45 -3.63 -14.51
N TRP A 338 19.61 -4.58 -13.60
CA TRP A 338 20.61 -4.55 -12.53
C TRP A 338 21.58 -5.70 -12.65
N HIS A 339 22.82 -5.43 -12.27
CA HIS A 339 23.81 -6.44 -11.98
C HIS A 339 23.72 -6.82 -10.50
N TYR A 340 23.20 -8.00 -10.20
CA TYR A 340 22.87 -8.41 -8.82
C TYR A 340 24.05 -8.31 -7.84
N THR A 341 25.24 -8.86 -8.17
CA THR A 341 26.37 -8.94 -7.21
C THR A 341 26.91 -7.57 -6.86
N SER A 342 26.87 -6.65 -7.82
CA SER A 342 27.45 -5.31 -7.68
C SER A 342 26.42 -4.29 -7.20
N GLY A 343 25.14 -4.62 -7.28
CA GLY A 343 24.02 -3.72 -6.99
C GLY A 343 23.96 -2.52 -7.94
N LYS A 344 24.64 -2.57 -9.10
CA LYS A 344 24.64 -1.46 -10.06
C LYS A 344 23.48 -1.61 -11.04
N CYS A 345 22.77 -0.50 -11.27
CA CYS A 345 21.84 -0.40 -12.39
C CYS A 345 22.69 -0.32 -13.68
N LEU A 346 22.60 -1.35 -14.51
CA LEU A 346 23.28 -1.39 -15.81
C LEU A 346 22.55 -0.56 -16.86
N HIS A 347 21.22 -0.58 -16.82
CA HIS A 347 20.40 0.09 -17.83
C HIS A 347 19.04 0.49 -17.27
N THR A 348 18.43 1.54 -17.82
CA THR A 348 17.05 1.95 -17.52
C THR A 348 16.35 2.25 -18.83
N ILE A 349 15.25 1.54 -19.09
CA ILE A 349 14.32 1.82 -20.17
C ILE A 349 13.15 2.60 -19.59
N ASN A 350 12.70 3.61 -20.32
CA ASN A 350 11.56 4.44 -19.93
C ASN A 350 10.42 4.18 -20.91
N GLU A 351 9.38 3.50 -20.43
CA GLU A 351 8.12 3.38 -21.12
C GLU A 351 7.22 4.55 -20.77
N VAL A 352 6.35 4.94 -21.71
CA VAL A 352 5.33 5.99 -21.47
C VAL A 352 4.23 5.50 -20.51
N ARG A 353 4.00 4.19 -20.50
CA ARG A 353 2.96 3.50 -19.72
C ARG A 353 3.50 2.99 -18.39
N THR A 354 2.62 2.61 -17.48
CA THR A 354 3.02 1.91 -16.25
C THR A 354 3.40 0.48 -16.59
N THR A 355 4.63 0.07 -16.29
CA THR A 355 5.07 -1.31 -16.46
C THR A 355 4.78 -2.13 -15.19
N LEU A 356 4.02 -3.21 -15.33
CA LEU A 356 3.58 -4.09 -14.25
C LEU A 356 4.39 -5.39 -14.18
N ASN A 357 4.83 -5.94 -15.32
CA ASN A 357 5.62 -7.17 -15.35
C ASN A 357 6.73 -7.13 -16.41
N VAL A 358 7.74 -7.98 -16.23
CA VAL A 358 8.83 -8.22 -17.17
C VAL A 358 9.14 -9.71 -17.19
N ALA A 359 9.31 -10.29 -18.38
CA ALA A 359 9.72 -11.68 -18.55
C ALA A 359 10.84 -11.80 -19.60
N LEU A 360 11.91 -12.53 -19.26
CA LEU A 360 13.00 -12.84 -20.18
C LEU A 360 12.69 -14.13 -20.94
N ASN A 361 13.06 -14.18 -22.21
CA ASN A 361 12.96 -15.40 -23.00
C ASN A 361 13.98 -16.46 -22.52
N PRO A 362 13.75 -17.76 -22.77
CA PRO A 362 14.62 -18.82 -22.24
C PRO A 362 16.05 -18.78 -22.80
N GLU A 363 16.26 -18.11 -23.94
CA GLU A 363 17.58 -17.94 -24.55
C GLU A 363 18.35 -16.71 -24.04
N GLY A 364 17.70 -15.83 -23.26
CA GLY A 364 18.27 -14.58 -22.79
C GLY A 364 18.52 -13.52 -23.87
N THR A 365 17.96 -13.70 -25.07
CA THR A 365 18.15 -12.80 -26.22
C THR A 365 17.14 -11.66 -26.27
N ASN A 366 15.93 -11.87 -25.75
CA ASN A 366 14.84 -10.89 -25.73
C ASN A 366 14.11 -10.90 -24.40
N PHE A 367 13.49 -9.78 -24.02
CA PHE A 367 12.54 -9.73 -22.91
C PHE A 367 11.29 -8.94 -23.30
N ILE A 368 10.20 -9.23 -22.60
CA ILE A 368 8.92 -8.53 -22.76
C ILE A 368 8.57 -7.75 -21.53
N THR A 369 7.77 -6.71 -21.72
CA THR A 369 7.16 -5.94 -20.64
C THR A 369 5.65 -5.89 -20.83
N THR A 370 4.91 -5.89 -19.72
CA THR A 370 3.45 -5.73 -19.69
C THR A 370 3.06 -4.66 -18.68
N GLY A 371 1.84 -4.14 -18.75
CA GLY A 371 1.53 -2.88 -18.07
C GLY A 371 0.07 -2.54 -17.88
N ASP A 372 -0.19 -1.27 -17.60
CA ASP A 372 -1.54 -0.71 -17.48
C ASP A 372 -2.25 -0.48 -18.82
N THR A 373 -1.53 -0.65 -19.94
CA THR A 373 -2.09 -0.76 -21.29
C THR A 373 -2.26 -2.22 -21.71
N THR A 374 -2.93 -2.42 -22.84
CA THR A 374 -3.14 -3.74 -23.46
C THR A 374 -1.93 -4.26 -24.22
N GLU A 375 -0.93 -3.41 -24.42
CA GLU A 375 0.23 -3.68 -25.26
C GLU A 375 1.25 -4.60 -24.55
N ILE A 376 2.00 -5.35 -25.35
CA ILE A 376 3.16 -6.11 -24.88
C ILE A 376 4.37 -5.62 -25.67
N ASN A 377 5.29 -4.91 -25.01
CA ASN A 377 6.51 -4.44 -25.67
C ASN A 377 7.56 -5.53 -25.62
N ILE A 378 8.27 -5.72 -26.74
CA ILE A 378 9.36 -6.68 -26.87
C ILE A 378 10.64 -5.91 -27.05
N TYR A 379 11.66 -6.29 -26.30
CA TYR A 379 12.96 -5.65 -26.30
C TYR A 379 14.03 -6.68 -26.61
N ASP A 380 15.01 -6.23 -27.40
CA ASP A 380 16.27 -6.92 -27.56
C ASP A 380 17.06 -6.79 -26.26
N GLU A 381 17.52 -7.91 -25.72
CA GLU A 381 18.28 -7.89 -24.47
C GLU A 381 19.60 -7.14 -24.73
N GLU A 382 20.42 -7.49 -25.70
CA GLU A 382 21.76 -6.92 -25.85
C GLU A 382 21.75 -5.39 -26.02
N THR A 383 20.97 -4.89 -26.98
CA THR A 383 20.88 -3.48 -27.36
C THR A 383 19.90 -2.67 -26.53
N LYS A 384 19.02 -3.34 -25.78
CA LYS A 384 17.98 -2.72 -24.92
C LYS A 384 16.95 -1.90 -25.71
N LYS A 385 16.89 -2.06 -27.03
CA LYS A 385 15.95 -1.36 -27.90
C LYS A 385 14.64 -2.11 -28.02
N LYS A 386 13.54 -1.37 -28.11
CA LYS A 386 12.23 -1.95 -28.40
C LYS A 386 12.24 -2.49 -29.83
N LEU A 387 12.06 -3.80 -29.97
CA LEU A 387 11.96 -4.53 -31.23
C LEU A 387 10.55 -4.43 -31.80
N ASN A 388 9.55 -4.69 -30.97
CA ASN A 388 8.16 -4.78 -31.40
C ASN A 388 7.17 -4.42 -30.28
N THR A 389 5.90 -4.29 -30.64
CA THR A 389 4.77 -4.13 -29.73
C THR A 389 3.63 -5.00 -30.22
N LEU A 390 3.17 -5.94 -29.39
CA LEU A 390 2.04 -6.81 -29.69
C LEU A 390 0.77 -6.25 -29.05
N GLU A 391 -0.35 -6.35 -29.75
CA GLU A 391 -1.62 -5.74 -29.35
C GLU A 391 -2.81 -6.51 -29.96
N PRO A 392 -4.04 -6.38 -29.42
CA PRO A 392 -5.24 -6.94 -30.07
C PRO A 392 -5.45 -6.35 -31.46
N SER A 393 -6.09 -7.11 -32.36
CA SER A 393 -6.49 -6.57 -33.66
C SER A 393 -7.66 -5.57 -33.52
N ASP A 394 -7.86 -4.74 -34.55
CA ASP A 394 -9.01 -3.82 -34.60
C ASP A 394 -10.38 -4.54 -34.63
N ASN A 395 -10.39 -5.86 -34.83
CA ASN A 395 -11.61 -6.64 -34.88
C ASN A 395 -12.12 -6.95 -33.46
N ARG A 396 -13.03 -6.10 -32.96
CA ARG A 396 -13.67 -6.24 -31.64
C ARG A 396 -14.42 -7.57 -31.41
N ASN A 397 -14.72 -8.33 -32.45
CA ASN A 397 -15.37 -9.65 -32.33
C ASN A 397 -14.36 -10.80 -32.20
N LYS A 398 -13.05 -10.51 -32.25
CA LYS A 398 -11.97 -11.48 -32.17
C LYS A 398 -11.18 -11.23 -30.89
N MET A 399 -11.05 -12.27 -30.06
CA MET A 399 -10.23 -12.22 -28.85
C MET A 399 -8.81 -12.63 -29.20
N ASP A 400 -8.03 -11.70 -29.77
CA ASP A 400 -6.65 -11.92 -30.19
C ASP A 400 -5.63 -10.97 -29.53
N GLY A 401 -5.99 -10.43 -28.38
CA GLY A 401 -5.09 -9.74 -27.47
C GLY A 401 -5.85 -9.28 -26.23
N HIS A 402 -5.12 -8.63 -25.33
CA HIS A 402 -5.71 -8.14 -24.10
C HIS A 402 -6.60 -6.91 -24.34
N HIS A 403 -7.66 -6.76 -23.54
CA HIS A 403 -8.58 -5.63 -23.56
C HIS A 403 -8.54 -4.80 -22.28
N PHE A 404 -7.68 -5.17 -21.33
CA PHE A 404 -7.41 -4.43 -20.12
C PHE A 404 -5.94 -4.57 -19.71
N ARG A 405 -5.60 -4.03 -18.55
CA ARG A 405 -4.28 -4.13 -17.91
C ARG A 405 -3.77 -5.58 -17.87
N VAL A 406 -2.48 -5.73 -18.14
CA VAL A 406 -1.78 -7.02 -18.22
C VAL A 406 -0.77 -7.12 -17.08
N PHE A 407 -1.09 -7.94 -16.09
CA PHE A 407 -0.38 -8.00 -14.79
C PHE A 407 0.72 -9.05 -14.74
N ALA A 408 0.58 -10.13 -15.51
CA ALA A 408 1.52 -11.24 -15.49
C ALA A 408 1.99 -11.57 -16.90
N ALA A 409 3.25 -11.99 -17.00
CA ALA A 409 3.85 -12.47 -18.23
C ALA A 409 4.91 -13.53 -17.91
N ILE A 410 4.96 -14.60 -18.70
CA ILE A 410 5.97 -15.65 -18.54
C ILE A 410 6.27 -16.32 -19.88
N TYR A 411 7.55 -16.44 -20.23
CA TYR A 411 7.97 -17.23 -21.38
C TYR A 411 7.87 -18.73 -21.10
N HIS A 412 7.55 -19.50 -22.14
CA HIS A 412 7.66 -20.95 -22.06
C HIS A 412 9.13 -21.33 -21.79
N PRO A 413 9.40 -22.24 -20.83
CA PRO A 413 10.77 -22.52 -20.37
C PRO A 413 11.66 -23.17 -21.44
N GLU A 414 11.07 -23.87 -22.42
CA GLU A 414 11.82 -24.63 -23.44
C GLU A 414 11.57 -24.19 -24.89
N ILE A 415 10.58 -23.31 -25.13
CA ILE A 415 10.17 -22.97 -26.50
C ILE A 415 10.46 -21.48 -26.68
N PRO A 416 11.56 -21.13 -27.38
CA PRO A 416 11.86 -19.76 -27.72
C PRO A 416 10.67 -19.14 -28.47
N HIS A 417 10.44 -17.85 -28.27
CA HIS A 417 9.35 -17.07 -28.87
C HIS A 417 7.95 -17.25 -28.28
N VAL A 418 7.69 -18.33 -27.53
CA VAL A 418 6.35 -18.58 -26.98
C VAL A 418 6.25 -18.10 -25.55
N PHE A 419 5.20 -17.34 -25.24
CA PHE A 419 4.94 -16.84 -23.88
C PHE A 419 3.46 -16.71 -23.59
N LEU A 420 3.13 -16.61 -22.30
CA LEU A 420 1.79 -16.36 -21.79
C LEU A 420 1.71 -15.00 -21.12
N THR A 421 0.55 -14.35 -21.21
CA THR A 421 0.23 -13.15 -20.45
C THR A 421 -1.13 -13.24 -19.80
N GLY A 422 -1.31 -12.60 -18.65
CA GLY A 422 -2.53 -12.63 -17.86
C GLY A 422 -2.97 -11.25 -17.42
N GLY A 423 -4.27 -10.97 -17.48
CA GLY A 423 -4.81 -9.63 -17.22
C GLY A 423 -6.17 -9.58 -16.51
N TRP A 424 -6.66 -8.35 -16.36
CA TRP A 424 -7.96 -8.03 -15.73
C TRP A 424 -9.18 -8.28 -16.64
N ASP A 425 -8.95 -8.54 -17.91
CA ASP A 425 -9.96 -8.89 -18.91
C ASP A 425 -10.47 -10.34 -18.79
N ASN A 426 -10.03 -11.08 -17.77
CA ASN A 426 -10.42 -12.46 -17.48
C ASN A 426 -9.86 -13.47 -18.48
N THR A 427 -8.72 -13.14 -19.08
CA THR A 427 -8.07 -13.99 -20.07
C THR A 427 -6.59 -14.22 -19.76
N VAL A 428 -6.10 -15.36 -20.22
CA VAL A 428 -4.67 -15.64 -20.36
C VAL A 428 -4.40 -15.86 -21.84
N HIS A 429 -3.52 -15.07 -22.44
CA HIS A 429 -3.23 -15.15 -23.86
C HIS A 429 -1.93 -15.91 -24.13
N TYR A 430 -1.93 -16.70 -25.19
CA TYR A 430 -0.76 -17.33 -25.78
C TYR A 430 -0.23 -16.46 -26.90
N TRP A 431 1.06 -16.18 -26.83
CA TRP A 431 1.75 -15.36 -27.80
C TRP A 431 2.90 -16.14 -28.41
N ASP A 432 3.16 -15.81 -29.66
CA ASP A 432 4.42 -16.06 -30.34
C ASP A 432 4.94 -14.67 -30.70
N ASP A 433 6.12 -14.29 -30.21
CA ASP A 433 6.66 -12.93 -30.43
C ASP A 433 6.94 -12.60 -31.90
N ARG A 434 6.85 -13.59 -32.79
CA ARG A 434 6.94 -13.44 -34.25
C ARG A 434 5.61 -13.06 -34.89
N GLN A 435 4.50 -13.13 -34.15
CA GLN A 435 3.15 -12.80 -34.60
C GLN A 435 2.63 -11.53 -33.90
N PRO A 436 1.86 -10.68 -34.58
CA PRO A 436 1.39 -9.40 -34.02
C PRO A 436 0.29 -9.54 -32.96
N HIS A 437 -0.46 -10.65 -33.00
CA HIS A 437 -1.65 -10.88 -32.19
C HIS A 437 -1.52 -12.23 -31.46
N SER A 438 -2.24 -12.38 -30.35
CA SER A 438 -2.25 -13.63 -29.60
C SER A 438 -2.84 -14.74 -30.46
N ILE A 439 -2.24 -15.93 -30.37
CA ILE A 439 -2.63 -17.08 -31.18
C ILE A 439 -3.82 -17.81 -30.55
N ARG A 440 -3.92 -17.76 -29.22
CA ARG A 440 -4.90 -18.48 -28.43
C ARG A 440 -5.12 -17.78 -27.09
N TYR A 441 -6.23 -18.06 -26.43
CA TYR A 441 -6.46 -17.60 -25.07
C TYR A 441 -7.22 -18.64 -24.22
N LEU A 442 -7.02 -18.56 -22.91
CA LEU A 442 -7.84 -19.18 -21.87
C LEU A 442 -8.84 -18.13 -21.37
N HIS A 443 -10.08 -18.56 -21.08
CA HIS A 443 -11.09 -17.71 -20.46
C HIS A 443 -11.35 -18.14 -19.02
N GLY A 444 -11.50 -17.17 -18.11
CA GLY A 444 -11.88 -17.41 -16.72
C GLY A 444 -10.94 -16.75 -15.70
N PRO A 445 -9.61 -16.98 -15.77
CA PRO A 445 -8.66 -16.43 -14.81
C PRO A 445 -8.66 -14.90 -14.79
N HIS A 446 -8.79 -14.29 -13.61
CA HIS A 446 -8.72 -12.83 -13.43
C HIS A 446 -7.47 -12.47 -12.65
N ILE A 447 -6.40 -12.15 -13.37
CA ILE A 447 -5.05 -12.05 -12.83
C ILE A 447 -4.75 -10.60 -12.44
N CYS A 448 -4.54 -10.36 -11.14
CA CYS A 448 -4.31 -9.02 -10.56
C CYS A 448 -2.91 -8.83 -9.96
N GLY A 449 -1.97 -9.70 -10.31
CA GLY A 449 -0.58 -9.68 -9.84
C GLY A 449 0.25 -10.75 -10.55
N ASP A 450 1.38 -11.15 -9.97
CA ASP A 450 2.31 -12.15 -10.52
C ASP A 450 1.80 -13.60 -10.29
N ALA A 451 0.61 -13.88 -10.81
CA ALA A 451 -0.15 -15.10 -10.56
C ALA A 451 -0.31 -15.96 -11.84
N LEU A 452 0.78 -16.12 -12.57
CA LEU A 452 0.86 -16.92 -13.79
C LEU A 452 2.21 -17.63 -13.83
N ASP A 453 2.19 -18.96 -13.99
CA ASP A 453 3.42 -19.74 -14.05
C ASP A 453 3.28 -20.98 -14.97
N ILE A 454 4.41 -21.48 -15.49
CA ILE A 454 4.47 -22.66 -16.37
C ILE A 454 5.37 -23.71 -15.72
N ASP A 455 4.83 -24.91 -15.49
CA ASP A 455 5.59 -26.05 -14.98
C ASP A 455 6.46 -26.62 -16.10
N PRO A 456 7.80 -26.50 -16.02
CA PRO A 456 8.69 -27.02 -17.06
C PRO A 456 8.66 -28.55 -17.16
N TYR A 457 8.22 -29.27 -16.14
CA TYR A 457 8.28 -30.73 -16.11
C TYR A 457 7.09 -31.41 -16.75
N ASN A 458 5.89 -30.83 -16.60
CA ASN A 458 4.65 -31.43 -17.11
C ASN A 458 3.94 -30.54 -18.13
N ASN A 459 4.51 -29.39 -18.46
CA ASN A 459 3.92 -28.42 -19.37
C ASN A 459 2.50 -28.01 -18.96
N HIS A 460 2.33 -27.71 -17.67
CA HIS A 460 1.07 -27.24 -17.10
C HIS A 460 1.15 -25.75 -16.79
N ILE A 461 0.04 -25.04 -16.98
CA ILE A 461 -0.10 -23.64 -16.61
C ILE A 461 -0.76 -23.55 -15.24
N LEU A 462 -0.21 -22.70 -14.38
CA LEU A 462 -0.82 -22.31 -13.12
C LEU A 462 -1.35 -20.89 -13.24
N THR A 463 -2.61 -20.68 -12.85
CA THR A 463 -3.22 -19.35 -12.80
C THR A 463 -3.82 -19.10 -11.43
N GLY A 464 -3.45 -17.98 -10.80
CA GLY A 464 -4.07 -17.47 -9.59
C GLY A 464 -4.95 -16.25 -9.89
N SER A 465 -6.17 -16.27 -9.39
CA SER A 465 -7.19 -15.28 -9.68
C SER A 465 -7.55 -14.47 -8.44
N TRP A 466 -7.76 -13.18 -8.64
CA TRP A 466 -8.34 -12.29 -7.63
C TRP A 466 -9.87 -12.45 -7.61
N ARG A 467 -10.34 -13.65 -7.30
CA ARG A 467 -11.76 -14.01 -7.25
C ARG A 467 -12.05 -14.80 -5.98
N LYS A 468 -13.33 -14.91 -5.62
CA LYS A 468 -13.78 -15.72 -4.48
C LYS A 468 -13.97 -17.21 -4.82
N LYS A 469 -14.08 -17.53 -6.11
CA LYS A 469 -14.25 -18.89 -6.63
C LYS A 469 -13.21 -19.13 -7.73
N ASP A 470 -12.89 -20.40 -7.95
CA ASP A 470 -11.96 -20.85 -9.00
C ASP A 470 -10.63 -20.10 -8.93
N VAL A 471 -10.14 -19.98 -7.69
CA VAL A 471 -9.06 -19.05 -7.33
C VAL A 471 -7.73 -19.50 -7.89
N LEU A 472 -7.43 -20.78 -7.84
CA LEU A 472 -6.17 -21.35 -8.31
C LEU A 472 -6.50 -22.51 -9.24
N GLN A 473 -6.03 -22.43 -10.48
CA GLN A 473 -6.43 -23.37 -11.54
C GLN A 473 -5.18 -23.89 -12.26
N ILE A 474 -5.25 -25.15 -12.66
CA ILE A 474 -4.20 -25.84 -13.39
C ILE A 474 -4.74 -26.22 -14.77
N TRP A 475 -4.00 -25.86 -15.80
CA TRP A 475 -4.36 -26.07 -17.20
C TRP A 475 -3.29 -26.85 -17.92
N ASP A 476 -3.66 -27.56 -18.97
CA ASP A 476 -2.72 -28.17 -19.88
C ASP A 476 -2.25 -27.11 -20.87
N PHE A 477 -0.94 -26.92 -21.02
CA PHE A 477 -0.42 -25.89 -21.92
C PHE A 477 -0.78 -26.17 -23.38
N SER A 478 -0.72 -27.43 -23.82
CA SER A 478 -0.85 -27.81 -25.23
C SER A 478 -2.30 -27.78 -25.69
N SER A 479 -3.19 -28.40 -24.92
CA SER A 479 -4.61 -28.47 -25.21
C SER A 479 -5.36 -27.22 -24.76
N ALA A 480 -4.77 -26.38 -23.89
CA ALA A 480 -5.40 -25.22 -23.25
C ALA A 480 -6.73 -25.57 -22.55
N GLU A 481 -6.90 -26.83 -22.19
CA GLU A 481 -8.03 -27.30 -21.40
C GLU A 481 -7.69 -27.20 -19.91
N LYS A 482 -8.72 -26.92 -19.11
CA LYS A 482 -8.58 -26.90 -17.66
C LYS A 482 -8.43 -28.33 -17.16
N ILE A 483 -7.33 -28.62 -16.45
CA ILE A 483 -7.11 -29.93 -15.83
C ILE A 483 -7.89 -30.01 -14.52
N LYS A 484 -7.73 -29.01 -13.64
CA LYS A 484 -8.36 -28.99 -12.32
C LYS A 484 -8.39 -27.60 -11.70
N ASP A 485 -9.41 -27.37 -10.87
CA ASP A 485 -9.43 -26.27 -9.90
C ASP A 485 -8.84 -26.79 -8.57
N VAL A 486 -8.00 -25.98 -7.92
CA VAL A 486 -7.57 -26.26 -6.55
C VAL A 486 -8.73 -25.88 -5.62
N PRO A 487 -9.24 -26.83 -4.80
CA PRO A 487 -10.34 -26.54 -3.89
C PRO A 487 -10.00 -25.39 -2.93
N PRO A 488 -10.99 -24.55 -2.57
CA PRO A 488 -10.78 -23.51 -1.57
C PRO A 488 -10.47 -24.13 -0.21
N ASP A 489 -9.72 -23.39 0.63
CA ASP A 489 -9.46 -23.85 1.99
C ASP A 489 -10.75 -23.82 2.83
N PRO A 490 -10.93 -24.77 3.78
CA PRO A 490 -12.11 -24.79 4.65
C PRO A 490 -12.29 -23.51 5.48
N MET A 491 -11.21 -22.79 5.75
CA MET A 491 -11.19 -21.60 6.62
C MET A 491 -11.45 -20.28 5.90
N GLY A 492 -11.66 -20.28 4.57
CA GLY A 492 -12.04 -19.08 3.84
C GLY A 492 -11.59 -19.05 2.38
N HIS A 493 -12.21 -18.16 1.60
CA HIS A 493 -11.80 -17.86 0.23
C HIS A 493 -10.72 -16.77 0.28
N THR A 494 -9.62 -16.95 -0.46
CA THR A 494 -8.55 -15.95 -0.58
C THR A 494 -8.40 -15.51 -2.02
N GLN A 495 -8.59 -14.23 -2.32
CA GLN A 495 -8.22 -13.66 -3.61
C GLN A 495 -6.69 -13.64 -3.77
N LEU A 496 -6.16 -14.35 -4.78
CA LEU A 496 -4.71 -14.47 -4.97
C LEU A 496 -4.14 -13.32 -5.80
N TYR A 497 -2.96 -12.84 -5.39
CA TYR A 497 -2.14 -11.89 -6.15
C TYR A 497 -0.92 -12.55 -6.77
N CYS A 498 -0.41 -13.63 -6.20
CA CYS A 498 0.75 -14.34 -6.75
C CYS A 498 0.63 -15.86 -6.59
N CYS A 499 1.21 -16.60 -7.53
CA CYS A 499 1.35 -18.04 -7.44
C CYS A 499 2.48 -18.55 -8.34
N GLN A 500 3.20 -19.58 -7.89
CA GLN A 500 4.28 -20.23 -8.62
C GLN A 500 4.36 -21.71 -8.28
N TRP A 501 4.88 -22.51 -9.21
CA TRP A 501 5.21 -23.92 -8.99
C TRP A 501 6.40 -24.04 -8.06
N LEU A 502 6.22 -24.71 -6.91
CA LEU A 502 7.28 -24.99 -5.96
C LEU A 502 7.86 -26.38 -6.21
N GLY A 503 8.81 -26.46 -7.14
CA GLY A 503 9.38 -27.74 -7.58
C GLY A 503 8.35 -28.63 -8.26
N ARG A 504 8.47 -29.95 -8.11
CA ARG A 504 7.58 -30.91 -8.80
C ARG A 504 6.23 -31.10 -8.12
N ASP A 505 6.20 -30.96 -6.80
CA ASP A 505 5.16 -31.54 -5.96
C ASP A 505 4.29 -30.49 -5.27
N SER A 506 4.60 -29.20 -5.39
CA SER A 506 3.91 -28.17 -4.62
C SER A 506 3.67 -26.89 -5.42
N ILE A 507 2.79 -26.05 -4.88
CA ILE A 507 2.45 -24.73 -5.40
C ILE A 507 2.61 -23.75 -4.24
N LEU A 508 3.31 -22.64 -4.45
CA LEU A 508 3.34 -21.49 -3.55
C LEU A 508 2.34 -20.45 -4.05
N CYS A 509 1.50 -19.90 -3.18
CA CYS A 509 0.60 -18.80 -3.55
C CYS A 509 0.30 -17.86 -2.39
N GLY A 510 -0.11 -16.62 -2.70
CA GLY A 510 -0.38 -15.58 -1.71
C GLY A 510 -1.49 -14.61 -2.11
N GLY A 511 -2.16 -14.02 -1.11
CA GLY A 511 -3.36 -13.19 -1.32
C GLY A 511 -3.78 -12.31 -0.13
N SER A 512 -4.94 -11.63 -0.25
CA SER A 512 -5.37 -10.56 0.70
C SER A 512 -6.38 -10.93 1.78
N ASP A 513 -7.29 -11.88 1.57
CA ASP A 513 -8.45 -12.01 2.50
C ASP A 513 -8.07 -12.50 3.91
N LEU A 514 -6.89 -13.14 4.06
CA LEU A 514 -6.28 -13.49 5.35
C LEU A 514 -4.83 -13.00 5.44
N ASN A 515 -4.42 -12.11 4.53
CA ASN A 515 -3.02 -11.74 4.36
C ASN A 515 -2.09 -12.96 4.41
N LEU A 516 -2.35 -13.95 3.55
CA LEU A 516 -1.73 -15.26 3.66
C LEU A 516 -0.76 -15.54 2.54
N ALA A 517 0.24 -16.36 2.86
CA ALA A 517 0.97 -17.19 1.91
C ALA A 517 0.77 -18.67 2.28
N LYS A 518 0.58 -19.52 1.28
CA LYS A 518 0.39 -20.95 1.51
C LYS A 518 1.11 -21.81 0.48
N VAL A 519 1.45 -23.00 0.91
CA VAL A 519 1.98 -24.08 0.08
C VAL A 519 0.90 -25.15 -0.04
N VAL A 520 0.57 -25.47 -1.29
CA VAL A 520 -0.43 -26.49 -1.65
C VAL A 520 0.30 -27.67 -2.26
N ASP A 521 -0.01 -28.88 -1.81
CA ASP A 521 0.48 -30.11 -2.42
C ASP A 521 -0.24 -30.36 -3.75
N ARG A 522 0.51 -30.62 -4.82
CA ARG A 522 0.01 -30.75 -6.19
C ARG A 522 -0.85 -32.00 -6.40
N GLY A 523 -0.55 -33.08 -5.67
CA GLY A 523 -1.24 -34.37 -5.78
C GLY A 523 -2.59 -34.34 -5.10
N THR A 524 -2.59 -34.02 -3.81
CA THR A 524 -3.76 -33.97 -2.93
C THR A 524 -4.57 -32.70 -3.07
N LEU A 525 -3.99 -31.62 -3.60
CA LEU A 525 -4.56 -30.27 -3.66
C LEU A 525 -4.91 -29.69 -2.28
N SER A 526 -4.33 -30.25 -1.23
CA SER A 526 -4.50 -29.78 0.13
C SER A 526 -3.41 -28.77 0.49
N THR A 527 -3.77 -27.76 1.29
CA THR A 527 -2.80 -26.84 1.87
C THR A 527 -1.96 -27.58 2.92
N ILE A 528 -0.66 -27.67 2.68
CA ILE A 528 0.30 -28.40 3.53
C ILE A 528 1.10 -27.47 4.46
N GLY A 529 1.05 -26.17 4.22
CA GLY A 529 1.64 -25.16 5.09
C GLY A 529 1.10 -23.78 4.76
N GLN A 530 0.91 -22.94 5.78
CA GLN A 530 0.45 -21.57 5.59
C GLN A 530 1.05 -20.63 6.63
N VAL A 531 1.20 -19.38 6.22
CA VAL A 531 1.48 -18.22 7.09
C VAL A 531 0.32 -17.27 6.87
N THR A 532 -0.40 -16.94 7.94
CA THR A 532 -1.55 -16.01 7.92
C THR A 532 -1.22 -14.74 8.69
N ASP A 533 -2.12 -13.76 8.64
CA ASP A 533 -2.03 -12.53 9.44
C ASP A 533 -0.74 -11.73 9.17
N LEU A 534 -0.24 -11.82 7.94
CA LEU A 534 0.85 -10.95 7.49
C LEU A 534 0.37 -9.49 7.51
N PRO A 535 1.29 -8.51 7.57
CA PRO A 535 0.92 -7.10 7.72
C PRO A 535 -0.06 -6.58 6.67
N GLN A 536 -0.01 -7.14 5.46
CA GLN A 536 -0.95 -6.90 4.35
C GLN A 536 -1.03 -8.13 3.43
N GLY A 537 -1.81 -8.05 2.35
CA GLY A 537 -1.86 -9.08 1.31
C GLY A 537 -0.46 -9.45 0.80
N VAL A 538 -0.30 -10.71 0.42
CA VAL A 538 0.93 -11.19 -0.20
C VAL A 538 0.84 -10.94 -1.69
N TYR A 539 1.66 -10.02 -2.20
CA TYR A 539 1.58 -9.52 -3.58
C TYR A 539 2.58 -10.18 -4.53
N CYS A 540 3.64 -10.77 -4.00
CA CYS A 540 4.63 -11.52 -4.77
C CYS A 540 5.20 -12.69 -3.96
N CYS A 541 5.65 -13.71 -4.67
CA CYS A 541 6.37 -14.84 -4.11
C CYS A 541 7.49 -15.27 -5.07
N ASP A 542 8.56 -15.81 -4.51
CA ASP A 542 9.68 -16.42 -5.26
C ASP A 542 10.32 -17.52 -4.41
N HIS A 543 11.16 -18.36 -5.01
CA HIS A 543 11.77 -19.50 -4.33
C HIS A 543 13.08 -19.96 -4.99
N ASP A 544 13.93 -20.60 -4.18
CA ASP A 544 15.15 -21.25 -4.68
C ASP A 544 14.83 -22.60 -5.35
N ASN A 545 14.83 -22.61 -6.68
CA ASN A 545 14.56 -23.79 -7.49
C ASN A 545 15.65 -24.88 -7.47
N ASN A 546 16.85 -24.57 -6.97
CA ASN A 546 17.99 -25.49 -7.05
C ASN A 546 18.17 -26.33 -5.77
N SER A 547 17.45 -26.00 -4.71
CA SER A 547 17.55 -26.68 -3.43
C SER A 547 16.46 -27.75 -3.29
N SER A 548 16.83 -28.92 -2.77
CA SER A 548 15.85 -29.92 -2.31
C SER A 548 15.01 -29.45 -1.12
N ARG A 549 15.37 -28.30 -0.55
CA ARG A 549 14.63 -27.55 0.49
C ARG A 549 14.58 -26.09 0.06
N PRO A 550 13.65 -25.73 -0.83
CA PRO A 550 13.60 -24.38 -1.39
C PRO A 550 13.38 -23.38 -0.25
N VAL A 551 14.21 -22.34 -0.22
CA VAL A 551 13.91 -21.14 0.57
C VAL A 551 12.85 -20.38 -0.21
N MET A 552 11.72 -20.10 0.43
CA MET A 552 10.65 -19.32 -0.17
C MET A 552 10.78 -17.87 0.30
N ALA A 553 10.57 -16.93 -0.61
CA ALA A 553 10.45 -15.52 -0.32
C ALA A 553 9.02 -15.08 -0.62
N ILE A 554 8.40 -14.34 0.29
CA ILE A 554 7.08 -13.74 0.05
C ILE A 554 7.13 -12.25 0.37
N GLY A 555 6.50 -11.43 -0.48
CA GLY A 555 6.38 -9.99 -0.29
C GLY A 555 5.00 -9.64 0.26
N SER A 556 4.97 -9.04 1.45
CA SER A 556 3.76 -8.48 2.06
C SER A 556 4.07 -7.07 2.58
N LEU A 557 3.23 -6.10 2.22
CA LEU A 557 3.44 -4.68 2.50
C LEU A 557 4.82 -4.20 1.99
N LYS A 558 5.72 -3.81 2.91
CA LYS A 558 7.08 -3.30 2.64
C LYS A 558 8.14 -4.28 3.15
N GLN A 559 7.77 -5.54 3.35
CA GLN A 559 8.61 -6.57 3.96
C GLN A 559 8.69 -7.80 3.06
N ILE A 560 9.87 -8.41 3.06
CA ILE A 560 10.11 -9.72 2.45
C ILE A 560 10.30 -10.70 3.58
N PHE A 561 9.48 -11.74 3.61
CA PHE A 561 9.61 -12.82 4.56
C PHE A 561 10.32 -13.99 3.87
N LEU A 562 11.43 -14.43 4.45
CA LEU A 562 12.12 -15.63 4.02
C LEU A 562 11.63 -16.81 4.87
N ILE A 563 10.91 -17.73 4.24
CA ILE A 563 10.41 -18.94 4.86
C ILE A 563 11.39 -20.06 4.54
N LYS A 564 11.99 -20.62 5.60
CA LYS A 564 12.91 -21.75 5.51
C LYS A 564 12.22 -22.99 6.07
N PRO A 565 12.19 -24.11 5.34
CA PRO A 565 11.70 -25.37 5.91
C PRO A 565 12.58 -25.79 7.09
N GLU A 566 12.02 -25.94 8.29
CA GLU A 566 12.76 -26.50 9.43
C GLU A 566 13.08 -27.98 9.20
N LYS A 567 14.19 -28.46 9.79
CA LYS A 567 14.45 -29.90 9.89
C LYS A 567 13.32 -30.50 10.74
N ARG A 568 12.55 -31.46 10.19
CA ARG A 568 11.92 -32.47 11.05
C ARG A 568 13.03 -33.10 11.89
N VAL A 569 12.93 -32.95 13.22
CA VAL A 569 13.75 -33.69 14.19
C VAL A 569 13.34 -35.15 14.17
#